data_AF-A0A2T3ZT25-F1
#
_entry.id   AF-A0A2T3ZT25-F1
#
_cell.length_a   1.000
_cell.length_b   1.000
_cell.length_c   1.000
_cell.angle_alpha   90.00
_cell.angle_beta   90.00
_cell.angle_gamma   90.00
#
_symmetry.space_group_name_H-M   'P 1'
#
loop_
_entity.id
_entity.type
_entity.pdbx_description
1 polymer ?
#
loop_
_entity_poly.entity_id
_entity_poly.type
_entity_poly.pdbx_seq_one_letter_code
_entity_poly.pdbx_strand_id
1 'polypeptide(L)'
;MSQPNNGLLTPSSGQEPSQAPRGELELPREYGQPGMISSQATRDTLQRAFPPGAVMPSQNTNRLARIWRSYDDMDPDARRLVDDLLGTLASFNNQELFCNDTVRKNFWDRWVYASGWDTNSTVDHPGKIRERSAAESSVRVGTIKPGMPRSQARVKKNQGTPAHRAAGQPVFLKPHLNWDDYTLAFIYCDIRGSTIHSHWVDLTPGYSSVQARADATLRWDVAECKRVTTHNTMVVAYWARCRLVHWLKDRQPRAQQLSCEGRPSVEVPRTEDHSLLERLRTCCMAVEDLTAFVVEFRSVHAKRSDKTYGKARLDV
;
A
#
# COMPACT_ATOMS: atom_id res chain seq x y z
N MET A 1 -32.22 38.94 -54.46
CA MET A 1 -33.56 38.30 -54.48
C MET A 1 -33.41 36.86 -54.98
N SER A 2 -34.43 36.04 -54.80
CA SER A 2 -34.38 34.57 -54.93
C SER A 2 -34.16 34.05 -56.36
N GLN A 3 -33.69 32.81 -56.48
CA GLN A 3 -34.00 31.93 -57.63
C GLN A 3 -35.51 31.57 -57.63
N PRO A 4 -36.05 30.93 -58.68
CA PRO A 4 -36.45 29.52 -58.45
C PRO A 4 -36.45 28.56 -59.67
N ASN A 5 -36.42 27.26 -59.34
CA ASN A 5 -37.14 26.10 -59.91
C ASN A 5 -37.30 25.86 -61.43
N ASN A 6 -36.93 24.65 -61.87
CA ASN A 6 -37.82 23.48 -62.14
C ASN A 6 -37.03 22.38 -62.91
N GLY A 7 -37.36 21.09 -62.90
CA GLY A 7 -38.40 20.30 -62.21
C GLY A 7 -38.03 18.80 -62.29
N LEU A 8 -38.30 17.97 -61.27
CA LEU A 8 -39.56 17.25 -60.97
C LEU A 8 -39.70 15.89 -61.69
N LEU A 9 -39.73 14.77 -60.93
CA LEU A 9 -40.85 13.80 -60.91
C LEU A 9 -40.60 12.60 -59.96
N THR A 10 -41.67 12.20 -59.26
CA THR A 10 -41.90 11.03 -58.38
C THR A 10 -43.32 10.49 -58.71
N PRO A 11 -43.99 9.53 -58.00
CA PRO A 11 -43.65 8.62 -56.88
C PRO A 11 -43.54 7.15 -57.38
N SER A 12 -43.68 6.04 -56.64
CA SER A 12 -44.05 5.69 -55.24
C SER A 12 -43.41 4.29 -54.92
N SER A 13 -43.45 3.66 -53.74
CA SER A 13 -44.07 3.90 -52.41
C SER A 13 -43.14 3.27 -51.32
N GLY A 14 -43.45 3.03 -50.03
CA GLY A 14 -44.67 3.23 -49.23
C GLY A 14 -44.95 2.16 -48.16
N GLN A 15 -43.99 1.82 -47.29
CA GLN A 15 -44.21 0.95 -46.10
C GLN A 15 -43.41 1.45 -44.88
N GLU A 16 -43.87 1.10 -43.67
CA GLU A 16 -43.44 1.71 -42.39
C GLU A 16 -42.19 1.05 -41.73
N PRO A 17 -41.57 1.68 -40.70
CA PRO A 17 -40.17 1.41 -40.35
C PRO A 17 -39.94 0.11 -39.55
N SER A 18 -38.97 -0.68 -40.01
CA SER A 18 -38.33 -1.71 -39.18
C SER A 18 -37.44 -1.07 -38.11
N GLN A 19 -37.32 -1.74 -36.97
CA GLN A 19 -36.67 -1.20 -35.77
C GLN A 19 -35.14 -1.08 -35.94
N ALA A 20 -34.56 0.00 -35.42
CA ALA A 20 -33.12 0.23 -35.48
C ALA A 20 -32.35 -0.86 -34.69
N PRO A 21 -31.26 -1.43 -35.25
CA PRO A 21 -30.44 -2.39 -34.53
C PRO A 21 -29.74 -1.68 -33.36
N ARG A 22 -30.06 -2.09 -32.12
CA ARG A 22 -29.25 -1.76 -30.95
C ARG A 22 -27.92 -2.51 -31.04
N GLY A 23 -26.94 -1.89 -31.70
CA GLY A 23 -25.54 -2.30 -31.52
C GLY A 23 -25.13 -1.99 -30.08
N GLU A 24 -25.04 -3.01 -29.24
CA GLU A 24 -24.49 -2.85 -27.89
C GLU A 24 -23.01 -2.50 -28.01
N LEU A 25 -22.63 -1.33 -27.47
CA LEU A 25 -21.22 -1.03 -27.24
C LEU A 25 -20.75 -1.91 -26.08
N GLU A 26 -20.02 -2.99 -26.39
CA GLU A 26 -19.35 -3.79 -25.36
C GLU A 26 -18.30 -2.94 -24.65
N LEU A 27 -18.66 -2.42 -23.48
CA LEU A 27 -17.73 -1.83 -22.53
C LEU A 27 -16.77 -2.93 -22.03
N PRO A 28 -15.44 -2.68 -21.97
CA PRO A 28 -14.49 -3.63 -21.40
C PRO A 28 -14.86 -4.02 -19.96
N ARG A 29 -15.38 -5.25 -19.79
CA ARG A 29 -15.79 -5.81 -18.49
C ARG A 29 -14.56 -6.28 -17.69
N GLU A 30 -13.77 -5.35 -17.19
CA GLU A 30 -12.74 -5.67 -16.19
C GLU A 30 -12.50 -4.54 -15.17
N TYR A 31 -13.59 -4.08 -14.54
CA TYR A 31 -13.48 -3.47 -13.21
C TYR A 31 -13.04 -4.55 -12.21
N GLY A 32 -11.74 -4.62 -11.96
CA GLY A 32 -11.15 -5.57 -11.03
C GLY A 32 -11.74 -5.43 -9.63
N GLN A 33 -12.26 -6.53 -9.09
CA GLN A 33 -12.66 -6.63 -7.69
C GLN A 33 -11.45 -6.36 -6.77
N PRO A 34 -11.66 -5.90 -5.51
CA PRO A 34 -10.59 -5.77 -4.53
C PRO A 34 -9.78 -7.07 -4.42
N GLY A 35 -8.52 -7.01 -4.86
CA GLY A 35 -7.77 -8.19 -5.23
C GLY A 35 -7.46 -9.13 -4.06
N MET A 36 -8.22 -10.22 -3.95
CA MET A 36 -7.78 -11.43 -3.24
C MET A 36 -6.43 -11.87 -3.79
N ILE A 37 -5.36 -11.59 -3.04
CA ILE A 37 -3.99 -11.91 -3.47
C ILE A 37 -3.89 -13.42 -3.70
N SER A 38 -3.62 -13.81 -4.95
CA SER A 38 -3.47 -15.21 -5.34
C SER A 38 -2.49 -15.93 -4.41
N SER A 39 -2.85 -17.12 -3.94
CA SER A 39 -2.08 -17.89 -2.96
C SER A 39 -0.67 -18.25 -3.44
N GLN A 40 -0.45 -18.30 -4.76
CA GLN A 40 0.87 -18.35 -5.39
C GLN A 40 1.70 -17.08 -5.11
N ALA A 41 1.14 -15.89 -5.37
CA ALA A 41 1.83 -14.61 -5.19
C ALA A 41 2.17 -14.32 -3.71
N THR A 42 1.37 -14.82 -2.78
CA THR A 42 1.71 -14.82 -1.34
C THR A 42 2.90 -15.74 -1.05
N ARG A 43 2.90 -16.98 -1.58
CA ARG A 43 3.99 -17.96 -1.38
C ARG A 43 5.35 -17.43 -1.86
N ASP A 44 5.42 -16.94 -3.10
CA ASP A 44 6.66 -16.45 -3.71
C ASP A 44 7.19 -15.19 -3.01
N THR A 45 6.30 -14.40 -2.41
CA THR A 45 6.67 -13.28 -1.55
C THR A 45 7.25 -13.74 -0.21
N LEU A 46 6.57 -14.66 0.48
CA LEU A 46 6.97 -15.13 1.80
C LEU A 46 8.32 -15.88 1.77
N GLN A 47 8.59 -16.67 0.74
CA GLN A 47 9.89 -17.35 0.58
C GLN A 47 11.06 -16.39 0.34
N ARG A 48 10.82 -15.14 -0.10
CA ARG A 48 11.86 -14.10 -0.26
C ARG A 48 11.93 -13.10 0.89
N ALA A 49 11.00 -13.17 1.86
CA ALA A 49 10.97 -12.27 3.01
C ALA A 49 12.01 -12.64 4.10
N PHE A 50 12.47 -13.90 4.12
CA PHE A 50 13.49 -14.40 5.04
C PHE A 50 14.85 -14.49 4.33
N PRO A 51 15.93 -13.91 4.88
CA PRO A 51 17.27 -14.07 4.31
C PRO A 51 17.77 -15.51 4.50
N PRO A 52 18.24 -16.19 3.45
CA PRO A 52 18.71 -17.57 3.56
C PRO A 52 20.12 -17.63 4.17
N GLY A 53 20.21 -17.87 5.49
CA GLY A 53 21.45 -18.33 6.13
C GLY A 53 21.78 -17.69 7.49
N ALA A 54 21.16 -18.19 8.57
CA ALA A 54 21.68 -18.07 9.94
C ALA A 54 20.98 -19.04 10.94
N VAL A 55 20.80 -20.32 10.60
CA VAL A 55 20.28 -21.30 11.57
C VAL A 55 21.39 -21.74 12.53
N MET A 56 21.65 -20.90 13.53
CA MET A 56 22.20 -21.35 14.81
C MET A 56 21.02 -21.58 15.75
N PRO A 57 20.78 -22.80 16.26
CA PRO A 57 19.66 -23.05 17.17
C PRO A 57 19.92 -22.34 18.51
N SER A 58 19.24 -21.21 18.72
CA SER A 58 19.18 -20.51 20.00
C SER A 58 18.69 -21.48 21.07
N GLN A 59 19.50 -21.74 22.10
CA GLN A 59 19.20 -22.75 23.13
C GLN A 59 18.11 -22.30 24.14
N ASN A 60 17.52 -21.12 23.93
CA ASN A 60 16.50 -20.52 24.78
C ASN A 60 15.08 -20.88 24.31
N THR A 61 14.68 -22.14 24.49
CA THR A 61 13.33 -22.59 24.16
C THR A 61 12.27 -22.08 25.16
N ASN A 62 11.05 -21.87 24.68
CA ASN A 62 9.89 -21.69 25.54
C ASN A 62 9.47 -23.05 26.11
N ARG A 63 9.97 -23.38 27.30
CA ARG A 63 9.76 -24.68 27.97
C ARG A 63 8.28 -24.86 28.34
N LEU A 64 7.50 -25.51 27.47
CA LEU A 64 6.07 -25.76 27.67
C LEU A 64 5.78 -27.27 27.64
N ALA A 65 4.89 -27.72 28.53
CA ALA A 65 4.52 -29.14 28.64
C ALA A 65 3.70 -29.69 27.44
N ARG A 66 3.00 -28.83 26.70
CA ARG A 66 2.27 -29.18 25.46
C ARG A 66 2.76 -28.24 24.36
N ILE A 67 3.31 -28.81 23.29
CA ILE A 67 3.82 -28.06 22.12
C ILE A 67 2.73 -28.06 21.05
N TRP A 68 2.37 -26.88 20.52
CA TRP A 68 1.47 -26.73 19.38
C TRP A 68 2.26 -26.26 18.16
N ARG A 69 1.89 -26.78 16.98
CA ARG A 69 2.60 -26.61 15.70
C ARG A 69 1.70 -26.06 14.58
N SER A 70 0.40 -26.04 14.79
CA SER A 70 -0.63 -25.69 13.80
C SER A 70 -1.88 -25.12 14.50
N TYR A 71 -2.79 -24.52 13.74
CA TYR A 71 -4.10 -24.12 14.24
C TYR A 71 -4.94 -25.27 14.81
N ASP A 72 -4.81 -26.47 14.23
CA ASP A 72 -5.68 -27.60 14.58
C ASP A 72 -5.29 -28.28 15.91
N ASP A 73 -4.03 -28.15 16.34
CA ASP A 73 -3.55 -28.58 17.67
C ASP A 73 -4.17 -27.80 18.84
N MET A 74 -4.68 -26.60 18.56
CA MET A 74 -5.02 -25.58 19.55
C MET A 74 -6.39 -25.82 20.19
N ASP A 75 -6.51 -25.52 21.48
CA ASP A 75 -7.81 -25.51 22.16
C ASP A 75 -8.68 -24.31 21.67
N PRO A 76 -10.02 -24.44 21.57
CA PRO A 76 -10.87 -23.43 20.91
C PRO A 76 -10.76 -22.01 21.45
N ASP A 77 -10.56 -21.84 22.77
CA ASP A 77 -10.39 -20.51 23.39
C ASP A 77 -9.04 -19.88 23.03
N ALA A 78 -7.99 -20.69 22.91
CA ALA A 78 -6.67 -20.22 22.54
C ALA A 78 -6.60 -19.75 21.09
N ARG A 79 -7.40 -20.38 20.20
CA ARG A 79 -7.56 -19.93 18.80
C ARG A 79 -8.06 -18.48 18.73
N ARG A 80 -8.90 -18.04 19.69
CA ARG A 80 -9.52 -16.71 19.76
C ARG A 80 -8.63 -15.61 20.35
N LEU A 81 -7.43 -15.92 20.83
CA LEU A 81 -6.46 -14.95 21.41
C LEU A 81 -5.97 -13.86 20.44
N VAL A 82 -6.41 -13.91 19.19
CA VAL A 82 -6.06 -12.98 18.12
C VAL A 82 -7.26 -12.19 17.59
N ASP A 83 -8.47 -12.38 18.12
CA ASP A 83 -9.69 -11.78 17.55
C ASP A 83 -9.64 -10.23 17.62
N ASP A 84 -9.17 -9.67 18.73
CA ASP A 84 -8.90 -8.23 18.94
C ASP A 84 -7.63 -7.75 18.22
N LEU A 85 -6.60 -8.61 18.13
CA LEU A 85 -5.37 -8.31 17.38
C LEU A 85 -5.63 -8.20 15.87
N LEU A 86 -6.55 -9.01 15.34
CA LEU A 86 -7.00 -8.97 13.95
C LEU A 86 -7.84 -7.71 13.69
N GLY A 87 -8.69 -7.30 14.63
CA GLY A 87 -9.37 -6.00 14.57
C GLY A 87 -8.39 -4.82 14.60
N THR A 88 -7.34 -4.91 15.43
CA THR A 88 -6.24 -3.92 15.48
C THR A 88 -5.50 -3.86 14.15
N LEU A 89 -5.07 -5.01 13.61
CA LEU A 89 -4.38 -5.13 12.33
C LEU A 89 -5.20 -4.51 11.18
N ALA A 90 -6.50 -4.80 11.16
CA ALA A 90 -7.44 -4.27 10.17
C ALA A 90 -7.52 -2.73 10.23
N SER A 91 -7.65 -2.16 11.44
CA SER A 91 -7.71 -0.71 11.65
C SER A 91 -6.41 0.02 11.23
N PHE A 92 -5.24 -0.57 11.48
CA PHE A 92 -3.96 0.00 11.03
C PHE A 92 -3.71 -0.17 9.53
N ASN A 93 -4.24 -1.22 8.90
CA ASN A 93 -4.16 -1.45 7.46
C ASN A 93 -5.28 -0.76 6.66
N ASN A 94 -6.20 -0.02 7.29
CA ASN A 94 -7.45 0.48 6.69
C ASN A 94 -8.25 -0.61 5.95
N GLN A 95 -8.35 -1.81 6.53
CA GLN A 95 -9.07 -2.95 5.98
C GLN A 95 -10.37 -3.20 6.75
N GLU A 96 -11.48 -3.48 6.05
CA GLU A 96 -12.66 -4.06 6.66
C GLU A 96 -12.46 -5.57 6.82
N LEU A 97 -12.13 -6.02 8.03
CA LEU A 97 -11.87 -7.42 8.34
C LEU A 97 -12.91 -7.96 9.33
N PHE A 98 -13.83 -8.79 8.85
CA PHE A 98 -14.73 -9.55 9.71
C PHE A 98 -14.00 -10.80 10.25
N CYS A 99 -13.68 -10.82 11.55
CA CYS A 99 -13.00 -11.97 12.15
C CYS A 99 -13.92 -13.20 12.20
N ASN A 100 -13.57 -14.23 11.42
CA ASN A 100 -14.24 -15.52 11.37
C ASN A 100 -13.20 -16.65 11.43
N ASP A 101 -13.63 -17.91 11.57
CA ASP A 101 -12.71 -19.03 11.76
C ASP A 101 -11.74 -19.24 10.58
N THR A 102 -12.17 -18.94 9.35
CA THR A 102 -11.32 -18.99 8.14
C THR A 102 -10.23 -17.92 8.18
N VAL A 103 -10.55 -16.69 8.57
CA VAL A 103 -9.58 -15.60 8.77
C VAL A 103 -8.59 -15.96 9.88
N ARG A 104 -9.12 -16.40 11.02
CA ARG A 104 -8.36 -16.82 12.20
C ARG A 104 -7.38 -17.95 11.86
N LYS A 105 -7.84 -19.03 11.22
CA LYS A 105 -6.99 -20.14 10.78
C LYS A 105 -5.91 -19.69 9.80
N ASN A 106 -6.26 -18.93 8.77
CA ASN A 106 -5.26 -18.41 7.81
C ASN A 106 -4.21 -17.52 8.50
N PHE A 107 -4.57 -16.77 9.53
CA PHE A 107 -3.61 -16.00 10.31
C PHE A 107 -2.67 -16.89 11.12
N TRP A 108 -3.19 -17.83 11.91
CA TRP A 108 -2.37 -18.76 12.69
C TRP A 108 -1.43 -19.57 11.78
N ASP A 109 -1.95 -20.23 10.75
CA ASP A 109 -1.16 -21.14 9.90
C ASP A 109 -0.15 -20.41 8.99
N ARG A 110 -0.48 -19.22 8.47
CA ARG A 110 0.40 -18.50 7.51
C ARG A 110 1.35 -17.48 8.13
N TRP A 111 1.10 -17.03 9.36
CA TRP A 111 1.91 -15.98 9.99
C TRP A 111 2.44 -16.37 11.38
N VAL A 112 1.66 -17.07 12.21
CA VAL A 112 2.11 -17.47 13.56
C VAL A 112 2.97 -18.73 13.53
N TYR A 113 2.46 -19.81 12.93
CA TYR A 113 3.21 -21.06 12.69
C TYR A 113 4.07 -21.02 11.41
N ALA A 114 4.20 -19.83 10.81
CA ALA A 114 5.06 -19.59 9.65
C ALA A 114 6.51 -20.02 9.88
N SER A 115 7.16 -20.47 8.80
CA SER A 115 8.57 -20.92 8.79
C SER A 115 8.90 -22.04 9.79
N GLY A 116 7.90 -22.79 10.26
CA GLY A 116 8.09 -23.92 11.18
C GLY A 116 8.19 -23.52 12.66
N TRP A 117 7.80 -22.29 13.02
CA TRP A 117 7.70 -21.87 14.43
C TRP A 117 6.72 -22.78 15.19
N ASP A 118 7.09 -23.23 16.38
CA ASP A 118 6.23 -23.93 17.34
C ASP A 118 6.23 -23.22 18.71
N THR A 119 5.31 -23.60 19.60
CA THR A 119 5.21 -22.92 20.92
C THR A 119 6.41 -23.13 21.85
N ASN A 120 7.36 -24.00 21.49
CA ASN A 120 8.62 -24.19 22.21
C ASN A 120 9.79 -23.39 21.58
N SER A 121 9.59 -22.79 20.40
CA SER A 121 10.56 -21.92 19.73
C SER A 121 10.71 -20.56 20.45
N THR A 122 11.74 -19.79 20.09
CA THR A 122 11.87 -18.39 20.53
C THR A 122 10.74 -17.53 19.96
N VAL A 123 10.42 -16.40 20.61
CA VAL A 123 9.46 -15.42 20.10
C VAL A 123 10.22 -14.18 19.67
N ASP A 124 10.72 -14.22 18.44
CA ASP A 124 11.63 -13.20 17.90
C ASP A 124 10.88 -11.93 17.49
N HIS A 125 11.38 -10.77 17.91
CA HIS A 125 10.77 -9.47 17.58
C HIS A 125 11.02 -9.10 16.10
N PRO A 126 10.01 -8.62 15.34
CA PRO A 126 10.13 -8.36 13.89
C PRO A 126 10.99 -7.14 13.50
N GLY A 127 11.80 -6.60 14.41
CA GLY A 127 12.58 -5.39 14.19
C GLY A 127 11.75 -4.12 13.95
N LYS A 128 12.33 -3.16 13.22
CA LYS A 128 11.66 -1.96 12.69
C LYS A 128 11.19 -2.21 11.27
N ILE A 129 10.15 -1.50 10.81
CA ILE A 129 9.75 -1.56 9.41
C ILE A 129 10.92 -1.14 8.50
N ARG A 130 11.12 -1.86 7.39
CA ARG A 130 12.14 -1.49 6.40
C ARG A 130 11.80 -0.16 5.71
N GLU A 131 12.81 0.51 5.19
CA GLU A 131 12.62 1.65 4.29
C GLU A 131 12.05 1.21 2.91
N ARG A 132 11.41 2.15 2.20
CA ARG A 132 11.02 1.99 0.79
C ARG A 132 12.23 2.15 -0.12
N SER A 133 12.51 1.18 -0.98
CA SER A 133 13.54 1.36 -2.01
C SER A 133 13.08 2.33 -3.11
N ALA A 134 14.04 2.93 -3.82
CA ALA A 134 13.74 3.79 -4.97
C ALA A 134 13.06 3.01 -6.13
N ALA A 135 13.42 1.74 -6.31
CA ALA A 135 12.84 0.87 -7.36
C ALA A 135 11.37 0.50 -7.09
N GLU A 136 10.96 0.45 -5.82
CA GLU A 136 9.57 0.25 -5.42
C GLU A 136 8.75 1.55 -5.50
N SER A 137 9.35 2.70 -5.18
CA SER A 137 8.66 3.99 -5.06
C SER A 137 8.79 4.93 -6.27
N SER A 138 9.23 4.43 -7.42
CA SER A 138 9.31 5.22 -8.66
C SER A 138 9.06 4.42 -9.94
N VAL A 139 8.58 5.11 -10.97
CA VAL A 139 8.32 4.61 -12.34
C VAL A 139 9.28 5.28 -13.33
N ARG A 140 9.78 4.57 -14.35
CA ARG A 140 10.52 5.20 -15.46
C ARG A 140 9.52 5.88 -16.40
N VAL A 141 9.62 7.19 -16.55
CA VAL A 141 8.63 8.00 -17.30
C VAL A 141 9.16 8.61 -18.60
N GLY A 142 10.48 8.56 -18.83
CA GLY A 142 11.09 9.21 -19.98
C GLY A 142 12.62 9.23 -19.96
N THR A 143 13.20 10.27 -20.56
CA THR A 143 14.65 10.47 -20.70
C THR A 143 15.08 11.92 -20.49
N ILE A 144 16.39 12.12 -20.24
CA ILE A 144 17.00 13.44 -20.06
C ILE A 144 17.24 14.12 -21.41
N LYS A 145 16.80 15.36 -21.55
CA LYS A 145 17.01 16.22 -22.73
C LYS A 145 18.49 16.57 -22.96
N PRO A 146 18.92 16.75 -24.22
CA PRO A 146 20.18 17.43 -24.55
C PRO A 146 20.28 18.81 -23.88
N GLY A 147 21.51 19.24 -23.57
CA GLY A 147 21.79 20.58 -23.07
C GLY A 147 21.55 20.82 -21.56
N MET A 148 21.07 19.84 -20.79
CA MET A 148 20.86 20.01 -19.34
C MET A 148 22.14 20.50 -18.63
N PRO A 149 22.08 21.62 -17.87
CA PRO A 149 23.27 22.25 -17.31
C PRO A 149 23.87 21.45 -16.16
N ARG A 150 25.20 21.52 -16.05
CA ARG A 150 25.96 21.00 -14.89
C ARG A 150 25.64 21.84 -13.64
N SER A 151 25.55 21.20 -12.48
CA SER A 151 25.37 21.93 -11.22
C SER A 151 26.56 22.85 -10.93
N GLN A 152 26.32 23.99 -10.28
CA GLN A 152 27.35 24.99 -9.99
C GLN A 152 28.59 24.41 -9.27
N ALA A 153 28.39 23.45 -8.36
CA ALA A 153 29.48 22.74 -7.68
C ALA A 153 30.34 21.87 -8.60
N ARG A 154 29.79 21.36 -9.73
CA ARG A 154 30.55 20.64 -10.77
C ARG A 154 31.26 21.60 -11.72
N VAL A 155 30.61 22.71 -12.09
CA VAL A 155 31.23 23.77 -12.90
C VAL A 155 32.47 24.33 -12.18
N LYS A 156 32.34 24.72 -10.90
CA LYS A 156 33.47 25.19 -10.06
C LYS A 156 34.61 24.17 -9.89
N LYS A 157 34.39 22.89 -10.17
CA LYS A 157 35.39 21.81 -10.09
C LYS A 157 35.83 21.29 -11.47
N ASN A 158 35.46 21.97 -12.57
CA ASN A 158 35.64 21.54 -13.96
C ASN A 158 35.18 20.10 -14.28
N GLN A 159 34.28 19.53 -13.47
CA GLN A 159 33.82 18.16 -13.66
C GLN A 159 32.82 18.07 -14.81
N GLY A 160 32.92 17.01 -15.61
CA GLY A 160 31.96 16.69 -16.66
C GLY A 160 30.56 16.35 -16.11
N THR A 161 29.59 16.26 -17.02
CA THR A 161 28.27 15.71 -16.72
C THR A 161 28.41 14.22 -16.39
N PRO A 162 27.87 13.73 -15.25
CA PRO A 162 27.92 12.30 -14.92
C PRO A 162 27.26 11.44 -15.99
N ALA A 163 27.74 10.20 -16.18
CA ALA A 163 27.17 9.28 -17.18
C ALA A 163 25.65 9.07 -17.00
N HIS A 164 25.17 8.90 -15.77
CA HIS A 164 23.74 8.80 -15.41
C HIS A 164 22.94 10.12 -15.52
N ARG A 165 23.57 11.19 -15.98
CA ARG A 165 23.00 12.53 -16.21
C ARG A 165 23.18 13.01 -17.67
N ALA A 166 23.74 12.17 -18.54
CA ALA A 166 23.85 12.47 -19.96
C ALA A 166 22.47 12.50 -20.63
N ALA A 167 22.40 13.09 -21.83
CA ALA A 167 21.19 13.04 -22.65
C ALA A 167 20.78 11.59 -22.96
N GLY A 168 19.48 11.33 -23.10
CA GLY A 168 18.94 9.99 -23.35
C GLY A 168 18.94 9.04 -22.15
N GLN A 169 19.56 9.40 -21.01
CA GLN A 169 19.51 8.59 -19.79
C GLN A 169 18.09 8.53 -19.20
N PRO A 170 17.71 7.43 -18.53
CA PRO A 170 16.36 7.23 -18.03
C PRO A 170 16.02 8.22 -16.89
N VAL A 171 14.82 8.80 -16.98
CA VAL A 171 14.20 9.61 -15.93
C VAL A 171 13.12 8.81 -15.24
N PHE A 172 13.11 8.88 -13.92
CA PHE A 172 12.10 8.28 -13.05
C PHE A 172 11.22 9.36 -12.44
N LEU A 173 9.98 9.01 -12.10
CA LEU A 173 9.05 9.85 -11.34
C LEU A 173 8.73 9.17 -10.02
N LYS A 174 8.90 9.91 -8.92
CA LYS A 174 8.64 9.47 -7.55
C LYS A 174 7.53 10.33 -6.92
N PRO A 175 6.44 9.73 -6.42
CA PRO A 175 5.51 10.42 -5.52
C PRO A 175 6.20 10.80 -4.21
N HIS A 176 5.98 12.05 -3.79
CA HIS A 176 6.45 12.61 -2.54
C HIS A 176 5.26 13.19 -1.78
N LEU A 177 4.84 12.49 -0.74
CA LEU A 177 3.71 12.90 0.10
C LEU A 177 4.27 13.69 1.27
N ASN A 178 3.72 14.88 1.50
CA ASN A 178 3.81 15.53 2.81
C ASN A 178 2.52 15.22 3.59
N TRP A 179 2.66 14.77 4.84
CA TRP A 179 1.53 14.36 5.67
C TRP A 179 0.93 15.53 6.46
N ASP A 180 1.70 16.60 6.69
CA ASP A 180 1.28 17.75 7.50
C ASP A 180 0.33 18.69 6.74
N ASP A 181 0.37 18.67 5.40
CA ASP A 181 -0.41 19.55 4.52
C ASP A 181 -1.17 18.79 3.39
N TYR A 182 -1.18 17.45 3.44
CA TYR A 182 -1.80 16.56 2.46
C TYR A 182 -1.26 16.69 1.01
N THR A 183 -0.09 17.31 0.79
CA THR A 183 0.44 17.56 -0.55
C THR A 183 1.05 16.31 -1.18
N LEU A 184 0.42 15.82 -2.26
CA LEU A 184 1.01 14.85 -3.18
C LEU A 184 1.84 15.56 -4.27
N ALA A 185 3.15 15.67 -4.05
CA ALA A 185 4.10 16.19 -5.02
C ALA A 185 4.70 15.05 -5.90
N PHE A 186 5.19 15.41 -7.09
CA PHE A 186 5.79 14.46 -8.03
C PHE A 186 7.20 14.92 -8.42
N ILE A 187 8.21 14.16 -8.01
CA ILE A 187 9.63 14.50 -8.18
C ILE A 187 10.23 13.67 -9.31
N TYR A 188 10.68 14.32 -10.37
CA TYR A 188 11.49 13.68 -11.40
C TYR A 188 12.91 13.47 -10.88
N CYS A 189 13.51 12.31 -11.12
CA CYS A 189 14.86 11.97 -10.66
C CYS A 189 15.64 11.08 -11.64
N ASP A 190 16.96 11.02 -11.45
CA ASP A 190 17.84 10.07 -12.13
C ASP A 190 17.82 8.69 -11.46
N ILE A 191 18.54 7.72 -12.05
CA ILE A 191 18.73 6.36 -11.52
C ILE A 191 19.42 6.32 -10.12
N ARG A 192 19.96 7.44 -9.63
CA ARG A 192 20.54 7.59 -8.28
C ARG A 192 19.61 8.36 -7.32
N GLY A 193 18.35 8.56 -7.71
CA GLY A 193 17.34 9.26 -6.92
C GLY A 193 17.53 10.77 -6.79
N SER A 194 18.52 11.37 -7.47
CA SER A 194 18.77 12.81 -7.41
C SER A 194 17.83 13.57 -8.35
N THR A 195 17.30 14.72 -7.90
CA THR A 195 16.24 15.47 -8.60
C THR A 195 16.65 15.98 -9.99
N ILE A 196 15.68 16.02 -10.91
CA ILE A 196 15.72 16.62 -12.24
C ILE A 196 14.55 17.60 -12.33
N HIS A 197 14.73 18.77 -12.94
CA HIS A 197 13.59 19.66 -13.21
C HIS A 197 12.85 19.18 -14.45
N SER A 198 11.52 19.09 -14.35
CA SER A 198 10.58 18.71 -15.42
C SER A 198 10.89 19.27 -16.82
N HIS A 199 11.41 20.50 -16.96
CA HIS A 199 11.71 21.05 -18.28
C HIS A 199 12.85 20.33 -19.03
N TRP A 200 13.75 19.63 -18.30
CA TRP A 200 14.82 18.77 -18.84
C TRP A 200 14.39 17.32 -19.10
N VAL A 201 13.09 17.01 -18.98
CA VAL A 201 12.55 15.67 -19.22
C VAL A 201 11.82 15.65 -20.55
N ASP A 202 12.15 14.68 -21.41
CA ASP A 202 11.27 14.19 -22.46
C ASP A 202 10.51 12.98 -21.90
N LEU A 203 9.18 13.01 -21.94
CA LEU A 203 8.37 11.84 -21.59
C LEU A 203 8.43 10.80 -22.72
N THR A 204 8.24 9.53 -22.38
CA THR A 204 8.11 8.46 -23.38
C THR A 204 7.01 8.79 -24.40
N PRO A 205 7.21 8.57 -25.72
CA PRO A 205 6.16 8.81 -26.72
C PRO A 205 4.84 8.12 -26.36
N GLY A 206 3.72 8.84 -26.51
CA GLY A 206 2.37 8.38 -26.11
C GLY A 206 2.07 8.49 -24.60
N TYR A 207 3.03 8.91 -23.77
CA TYR A 207 2.90 8.94 -22.31
C TYR A 207 2.70 10.37 -21.79
N SER A 208 1.48 10.69 -21.34
CA SER A 208 1.16 12.02 -20.82
C SER A 208 1.68 12.24 -19.38
N SER A 209 1.83 13.51 -18.99
CA SER A 209 2.15 13.90 -17.60
C SER A 209 1.09 13.44 -16.59
N VAL A 210 -0.14 13.14 -17.02
CA VAL A 210 -1.20 12.61 -16.16
C VAL A 210 -1.01 11.10 -15.95
N GLN A 211 -0.83 10.33 -17.03
CA GLN A 211 -0.56 8.88 -16.95
C GLN A 211 0.72 8.60 -16.16
N ALA A 212 1.80 9.34 -16.44
CA ALA A 212 3.06 9.22 -15.71
C ALA A 212 2.90 9.40 -14.18
N ARG A 213 2.01 10.29 -13.74
CA ARG A 213 1.67 10.49 -12.32
C ARG A 213 0.78 9.37 -11.78
N ALA A 214 -0.23 8.95 -12.53
CA ALA A 214 -1.15 7.88 -12.14
C ALA A 214 -0.40 6.55 -11.92
N ASP A 215 0.48 6.17 -12.85
CA ASP A 215 1.30 4.96 -12.74
C ASP A 215 2.31 5.05 -11.59
N ALA A 216 2.90 6.24 -11.36
CA ALA A 216 3.80 6.48 -10.24
C ALA A 216 3.08 6.35 -8.88
N THR A 217 1.88 6.92 -8.77
CA THR A 217 0.95 6.74 -7.63
C THR A 217 0.61 5.27 -7.42
N LEU A 218 0.10 4.58 -8.44
CA LEU A 218 -0.32 3.18 -8.34
C LEU A 218 0.84 2.26 -7.90
N ARG A 219 2.04 2.47 -8.46
CA ARG A 219 3.23 1.69 -8.09
C ARG A 219 3.66 1.94 -6.64
N TRP A 220 3.63 3.19 -6.18
CA TRP A 220 3.93 3.55 -4.80
C TRP A 220 2.90 2.92 -3.84
N ASP A 221 1.62 2.98 -4.17
CA ASP A 221 0.53 2.48 -3.34
C ASP A 221 0.58 0.95 -3.20
N VAL A 222 0.77 0.22 -4.30
CA VAL A 222 0.99 -1.24 -4.25
C VAL A 222 2.22 -1.60 -3.41
N ALA A 223 3.30 -0.82 -3.51
CA ALA A 223 4.50 -1.05 -2.72
C ALA A 223 4.31 -0.74 -1.22
N GLU A 224 3.62 0.34 -0.87
CA GLU A 224 3.40 0.75 0.53
C GLU A 224 2.38 -0.15 1.22
N CYS A 225 1.27 -0.48 0.55
CA CYS A 225 0.33 -1.51 1.00
C CYS A 225 1.08 -2.81 1.31
N LYS A 226 1.96 -3.28 0.41
CA LYS A 226 2.76 -4.49 0.65
C LYS A 226 3.72 -4.34 1.82
N ARG A 227 4.43 -3.20 1.94
CA ARG A 227 5.42 -2.95 3.00
C ARG A 227 4.77 -2.91 4.39
N VAL A 228 3.73 -2.09 4.54
CA VAL A 228 3.06 -1.82 5.82
C VAL A 228 2.23 -3.02 6.27
N THR A 229 1.40 -3.62 5.41
CA THR A 229 0.58 -4.76 5.82
C THR A 229 1.43 -5.97 6.23
N THR A 230 2.54 -6.24 5.53
CA THR A 230 3.48 -7.32 5.91
C THR A 230 4.08 -7.06 7.29
N HIS A 231 4.60 -5.85 7.53
CA HIS A 231 5.17 -5.46 8.83
C HIS A 231 4.15 -5.56 9.97
N ASN A 232 2.98 -4.96 9.81
CA ASN A 232 1.92 -4.99 10.81
C ASN A 232 1.47 -6.42 11.12
N THR A 233 1.37 -7.28 10.09
CA THR A 233 1.00 -8.69 10.29
C THR A 233 2.12 -9.47 11.00
N MET A 234 3.39 -9.14 10.79
CA MET A 234 4.51 -9.72 11.55
C MET A 234 4.52 -9.25 13.02
N VAL A 235 4.20 -7.99 13.31
CA VAL A 235 4.04 -7.45 14.68
C VAL A 235 2.87 -8.12 15.41
N VAL A 236 1.73 -8.26 14.74
CA VAL A 236 0.55 -8.93 15.31
C VAL A 236 0.78 -10.44 15.46
N ALA A 237 1.52 -11.09 14.56
CA ALA A 237 1.95 -12.49 14.72
C ALA A 237 2.94 -12.68 15.87
N TYR A 238 3.85 -11.74 16.09
CA TYR A 238 4.71 -11.70 17.27
C TYR A 238 3.89 -11.64 18.56
N TRP A 239 2.92 -10.72 18.69
CA TRP A 239 2.04 -10.67 19.88
C TRP A 239 1.15 -11.91 20.04
N ALA A 240 0.66 -12.51 18.95
CA ALA A 240 -0.07 -13.76 18.99
C ALA A 240 0.77 -14.91 19.60
N ARG A 241 2.05 -14.99 19.23
CA ARG A 241 3.03 -15.91 19.84
C ARG A 241 3.25 -15.58 21.33
N CYS A 242 3.39 -14.29 21.69
CA CYS A 242 3.51 -13.86 23.09
C CYS A 242 2.32 -14.33 23.94
N ARG A 243 1.10 -14.00 23.51
CA ARG A 243 -0.15 -14.39 24.17
C ARG A 243 -0.27 -15.90 24.32
N LEU A 244 0.02 -16.65 23.26
CA LEU A 244 -0.10 -18.11 23.27
C LEU A 244 0.90 -18.76 24.25
N VAL A 245 2.15 -18.28 24.28
CA VAL A 245 3.17 -18.76 25.22
C VAL A 245 2.75 -18.48 26.67
N HIS A 246 2.21 -17.29 26.98
CA HIS A 246 1.70 -16.99 28.32
C HIS A 246 0.46 -17.85 28.67
N TRP A 247 -0.51 -17.95 27.76
CA TRP A 247 -1.73 -18.75 27.94
C TRP A 247 -1.44 -20.23 28.26
N LEU A 248 -0.39 -20.78 27.66
CA LEU A 248 0.13 -22.13 27.92
C LEU A 248 0.97 -22.23 29.20
N LYS A 249 1.72 -21.19 29.60
CA LYS A 249 2.45 -21.15 30.89
C LYS A 249 1.49 -21.09 32.07
N ASP A 250 0.45 -20.26 31.99
CA ASP A 250 -0.55 -20.06 33.04
C ASP A 250 -1.45 -21.31 33.25
N ARG A 251 -1.49 -22.23 32.29
CA ARG A 251 -2.26 -23.49 32.33
C ARG A 251 -1.43 -24.74 32.67
N GLN A 252 -0.14 -24.60 32.94
CA GLN A 252 0.71 -25.74 33.30
C GLN A 252 0.54 -26.15 34.77
N PRO A 253 0.49 -27.46 35.08
CA PRO A 253 0.60 -27.96 36.44
C PRO A 253 1.86 -27.45 37.14
N ARG A 254 1.75 -27.00 38.40
CA ARG A 254 2.88 -26.47 39.18
C ARG A 254 4.09 -27.40 39.22
N ALA A 255 3.89 -28.71 39.27
CA ALA A 255 4.97 -29.70 39.24
C ALA A 255 5.83 -29.63 37.94
N GLN A 256 5.24 -29.23 36.82
CA GLN A 256 5.96 -29.06 35.54
C GLN A 256 6.60 -27.67 35.43
N GLN A 257 5.98 -26.63 36.03
CA GLN A 257 6.59 -25.30 36.17
C GLN A 257 7.88 -25.37 36.99
N LEU A 258 7.85 -25.98 38.19
CA LEU A 258 9.01 -26.20 39.07
C LEU A 258 10.15 -26.96 38.36
N SER A 259 9.82 -27.93 37.49
CA SER A 259 10.82 -28.67 36.69
C SER A 259 11.53 -27.80 35.65
N CYS A 260 11.03 -26.60 35.35
CA CYS A 260 11.58 -25.68 34.34
C CYS A 260 12.32 -24.48 34.93
N GLU A 261 12.15 -24.16 36.22
CA GLU A 261 12.66 -22.93 36.86
C GLU A 261 14.19 -22.78 36.84
N GLY A 262 14.95 -23.88 36.75
CA GLY A 262 16.41 -23.86 36.85
C GLY A 262 17.20 -23.52 35.58
N ARG A 263 16.57 -23.05 34.49
CA ARG A 263 17.25 -22.78 33.21
C ARG A 263 16.70 -21.52 32.49
N PRO A 264 17.54 -20.79 31.72
CA PRO A 264 17.11 -19.56 31.07
C PRO A 264 15.89 -19.77 30.15
N SER A 265 14.94 -18.84 30.30
CA SER A 265 13.84 -18.55 29.39
C SER A 265 14.03 -17.11 28.91
N VAL A 266 13.70 -16.83 27.65
CA VAL A 266 13.44 -15.44 27.26
C VAL A 266 12.15 -15.00 27.96
N GLU A 267 12.17 -13.84 28.60
CA GLU A 267 10.93 -13.18 29.02
C GLU A 267 10.26 -12.57 27.78
N VAL A 268 9.02 -12.97 27.54
CA VAL A 268 8.24 -12.53 26.39
C VAL A 268 7.26 -11.45 26.89
N PRO A 269 7.12 -10.27 26.24
CA PRO A 269 6.26 -9.20 26.74
C PRO A 269 4.83 -9.64 27.06
N ARG A 270 4.25 -9.04 28.11
CA ARG A 270 2.86 -9.27 28.55
C ARG A 270 1.86 -8.23 28.00
N THR A 271 2.34 -7.22 27.29
CA THR A 271 1.57 -6.07 26.79
C THR A 271 1.96 -5.74 25.35
N GLU A 272 0.99 -5.37 24.53
CA GLU A 272 1.17 -4.96 23.15
C GLU A 272 1.63 -3.49 23.04
N ASP A 273 2.83 -3.27 22.50
CA ASP A 273 3.30 -1.93 22.17
C ASP A 273 2.76 -1.49 20.81
N HIS A 274 1.58 -0.87 20.80
CA HIS A 274 0.94 -0.39 19.57
C HIS A 274 1.76 0.65 18.78
N SER A 275 2.85 1.21 19.33
CA SER A 275 3.78 2.07 18.57
C SER A 275 4.62 1.32 17.54
N LEU A 276 4.66 -0.03 17.62
CA LEU A 276 5.30 -0.90 16.64
C LEU A 276 4.51 -1.03 15.32
N LEU A 277 3.24 -0.62 15.30
CA LEU A 277 2.37 -0.69 14.12
C LEU A 277 2.42 0.60 13.31
N GLU A 278 2.56 0.45 12.00
CA GLU A 278 2.63 1.54 11.03
C GLU A 278 1.26 1.76 10.41
N ARG A 279 0.71 2.98 10.48
CA ARG A 279 -0.63 3.23 9.93
C ARG A 279 -0.54 3.38 8.42
N LEU A 280 -1.26 2.53 7.67
CA LEU A 280 -1.25 2.59 6.22
C LEU A 280 -1.81 3.94 5.74
N ARG A 281 -1.10 4.54 4.79
CA ARG A 281 -1.46 5.74 4.06
C ARG A 281 -0.98 5.60 2.62
N THR A 282 -1.78 6.05 1.67
CA THR A 282 -1.52 5.91 0.23
C THR A 282 -1.65 7.25 -0.48
N CYS A 283 -1.13 7.34 -1.70
CA CYS A 283 -1.34 8.46 -2.61
C CYS A 283 -2.83 8.63 -2.90
N CYS A 284 -3.57 7.53 -3.06
CA CYS A 284 -5.03 7.54 -3.23
C CYS A 284 -5.73 8.25 -2.06
N MET A 285 -5.45 7.83 -0.81
CA MET A 285 -6.02 8.47 0.39
C MET A 285 -5.67 9.95 0.50
N ALA A 286 -4.43 10.35 0.21
CA ALA A 286 -4.03 11.76 0.24
C ALA A 286 -4.78 12.61 -0.82
N VAL A 287 -5.13 12.04 -1.97
CA VAL A 287 -5.94 12.70 -3.01
C VAL A 287 -7.42 12.76 -2.61
N GLU A 288 -7.93 11.74 -1.91
CA GLU A 288 -9.28 11.72 -1.34
C GLU A 288 -9.45 12.77 -0.23
N ASP A 289 -8.50 12.83 0.72
CA ASP A 289 -8.43 13.83 1.78
C ASP A 289 -8.40 15.26 1.21
N LEU A 290 -7.52 15.51 0.22
CA LEU A 290 -7.44 16.80 -0.48
C LEU A 290 -8.73 17.14 -1.25
N THR A 291 -9.39 16.14 -1.83
CA THR A 291 -10.68 16.33 -2.53
C THR A 291 -11.79 16.71 -1.55
N ALA A 292 -11.87 16.04 -0.39
CA ALA A 292 -12.81 16.37 0.67
C ALA A 292 -12.58 17.80 1.19
N PHE A 293 -11.33 18.17 1.46
CA PHE A 293 -10.95 19.53 1.85
C PHE A 293 -11.38 20.58 0.81
N VAL A 294 -11.18 20.35 -0.48
CA VAL A 294 -11.61 21.28 -1.55
C VAL A 294 -13.13 21.43 -1.61
N VAL A 295 -13.90 20.37 -1.35
CA VAL A 295 -15.37 20.41 -1.26
C VAL A 295 -15.82 21.23 -0.05
N GLU A 296 -15.24 21.00 1.12
CA GLU A 296 -15.56 21.78 2.33
C GLU A 296 -15.16 23.26 2.16
N PHE A 297 -13.95 23.54 1.67
CA PHE A 297 -13.47 24.90 1.42
C PHE A 297 -14.43 25.69 0.52
N ARG A 298 -14.93 25.07 -0.57
CA ARG A 298 -15.94 25.68 -1.45
C ARG A 298 -17.27 25.94 -0.72
N SER A 299 -17.72 25.01 0.13
CA SER A 299 -18.92 25.16 0.95
C SER A 299 -18.79 26.32 1.95
N VAL A 300 -17.65 26.42 2.64
CA VAL A 300 -17.33 27.50 3.58
C VAL A 300 -17.20 28.85 2.86
N HIS A 301 -16.58 28.87 1.68
CA HIS A 301 -16.44 30.09 0.88
C HIS A 301 -17.81 30.61 0.42
N ALA A 302 -18.68 29.78 -0.14
CA ALA A 302 -20.02 30.17 -0.58
C ALA A 302 -20.85 30.77 0.58
N LYS A 303 -20.89 30.08 1.73
CA LYS A 303 -21.57 30.53 2.96
C LYS A 303 -21.04 31.85 3.52
N ARG A 304 -19.82 32.26 3.13
CA ARG A 304 -19.22 33.56 3.49
C ARG A 304 -19.49 34.62 2.42
N SER A 305 -19.34 34.31 1.13
CA SER A 305 -19.61 35.26 0.05
C SER A 305 -21.05 35.78 0.09
N ASP A 306 -22.03 34.92 0.36
CA ASP A 306 -23.44 35.33 0.45
C ASP A 306 -23.67 36.33 1.59
N LYS A 307 -22.97 36.16 2.72
CA LYS A 307 -23.06 37.05 3.89
C LYS A 307 -22.30 38.37 3.72
N THR A 308 -21.21 38.38 2.95
CA THR A 308 -20.37 39.57 2.75
C THR A 308 -20.84 40.42 1.57
N TYR A 309 -21.17 39.81 0.43
CA TYR A 309 -21.61 40.54 -0.78
C TYR A 309 -23.11 40.79 -0.83
N GLY A 310 -23.93 39.98 -0.14
CA GLY A 310 -25.38 40.22 -0.01
C GLY A 310 -25.75 41.50 0.73
N LYS A 311 -24.78 42.17 1.38
CA LYS A 311 -24.96 43.45 2.10
C LYS A 311 -24.35 44.67 1.38
N ALA A 312 -23.87 44.48 0.15
CA ALA A 312 -23.19 45.52 -0.66
C ALA A 312 -23.96 45.86 -1.94
N ARG A 313 -25.30 45.72 -1.92
CA ARG A 313 -26.16 45.96 -3.09
C ARG A 313 -27.44 46.66 -2.65
N LEU A 314 -27.76 47.77 -3.33
CA LEU A 314 -28.77 48.79 -2.99
C LEU A 314 -28.36 49.72 -1.85
N ASP A 315 -27.73 50.84 -2.25
CA ASP A 315 -27.90 52.20 -1.69
C ASP A 315 -27.21 53.21 -2.64
N VAL A 316 -27.69 53.25 -3.89
CA VAL A 316 -27.40 54.23 -4.96
C VAL A 316 -28.65 54.38 -5.82
#